data_AF-A0A1N6GD87-F1
#
_entry.id   AF-A0A1N6GD87-F1
#
_cell.length_a   1.000
_cell.length_b   1.000
_cell.length_c   1.000
_cell.angle_alpha   90.00
_cell.angle_beta   90.00
_cell.angle_gamma   90.00
#
_symmetry.space_group_name_H-M   'P 1'
#
loop_
_entity.id
_entity.type
_entity.pdbx_description
1 polymer ?
#
loop_
_entity_poly.entity_id
_entity_poly.type
_entity_poly.pdbx_seq_one_letter_code
_entity_poly.pdbx_strand_id
1 'polypeptide(L)'
;MGEVGAEASGDPIGGAPVDEAPTPVERRRRISFNALLDGFFFVYAGIAAVWLAWLVFTESFAFGWFGILFFVAFWLVLAYLVLPRLHRILTTIYVPDYFIGRARTSDGLLGDPVNLAFDGDEASLHAAMARAGWTRADDVTGASSWRIISSTITRRSYDEAPVSPLFLFGRQQDFAYQQEVAGNPAKRHHVRFWHTPDGWLLPGGRRVDWLAAGTFDRAVGFSLFTLQITHKIDADIDIERDHIVDTVIAANPEARVDLLADFSTGYHSRNGGGDTISTDGDLPVVDVGAVQAAPAAGETEVAR
;
A
#
# COMPACT_ATOMS: atom_id res chain seq x y z
N MET A 1 -15.26 -89.41 -25.38
CA MET A 1 -14.11 -88.53 -25.12
C MET A 1 -14.50 -87.13 -25.57
N GLY A 2 -15.26 -86.41 -24.73
CA GLY A 2 -15.37 -84.95 -24.78
C GLY A 2 -14.19 -84.35 -23.99
N GLU A 3 -13.92 -83.06 -23.99
CA GLU A 3 -14.68 -81.91 -24.43
C GLU A 3 -13.74 -80.68 -24.35
N VAL A 4 -13.98 -79.70 -25.22
CA VAL A 4 -13.75 -78.24 -25.14
C VAL A 4 -12.56 -77.68 -24.34
N GLY A 5 -11.74 -76.88 -25.05
CA GLY A 5 -10.98 -75.79 -24.44
C GLY A 5 -11.92 -74.65 -24.03
N ALA A 6 -11.67 -74.05 -22.87
CA ALA A 6 -12.41 -72.90 -22.36
C ALA A 6 -11.44 -71.83 -21.81
N GLU A 7 -11.70 -70.60 -22.23
CA GLU A 7 -11.10 -69.33 -21.81
C GLU A 7 -11.32 -68.99 -20.32
N ALA A 8 -10.38 -68.22 -19.76
CA ALA A 8 -10.61 -67.14 -18.79
C ALA A 8 -9.37 -66.21 -18.86
N SER A 9 -9.40 -65.11 -19.62
CA SER A 9 -9.90 -63.77 -19.26
C SER A 9 -9.26 -63.18 -18.00
N GLY A 10 -8.34 -62.24 -18.20
CA GLY A 10 -7.77 -61.38 -17.17
C GLY A 10 -7.01 -60.23 -17.85
N ASP A 11 -7.74 -59.17 -18.19
CA ASP A 11 -7.18 -57.95 -18.76
C ASP A 11 -6.09 -57.35 -17.87
N PRO A 12 -4.97 -56.84 -18.43
CA PRO A 12 -4.10 -55.94 -17.70
C PRO A 12 -4.84 -54.62 -17.50
N ILE A 13 -4.94 -54.19 -16.24
CA ILE A 13 -5.48 -52.89 -15.84
C ILE A 13 -4.85 -51.79 -16.71
N GLY A 14 -5.69 -51.16 -17.53
CA GLY A 14 -5.31 -50.05 -18.40
C GLY A 14 -4.72 -48.92 -17.59
N GLY A 15 -3.44 -48.62 -17.83
CA GLY A 15 -2.85 -47.36 -17.42
C GLY A 15 -3.57 -46.25 -18.16
N ALA A 16 -4.27 -45.38 -17.42
CA ALA A 16 -4.71 -44.10 -17.95
C ALA A 16 -3.48 -43.33 -18.46
N PRO A 17 -3.55 -42.65 -19.62
CA PRO A 17 -2.49 -41.76 -20.03
C PRO A 17 -2.34 -40.70 -18.94
N VAL A 18 -1.12 -40.57 -18.41
CA VAL A 18 -0.75 -39.45 -17.55
C VAL A 18 -0.93 -38.20 -18.41
N ASP A 19 -1.93 -37.38 -18.10
CA ASP A 19 -2.06 -36.05 -18.69
C ASP A 19 -0.73 -35.32 -18.49
N GLU A 20 -0.05 -35.03 -19.59
CA GLU A 20 1.16 -34.20 -19.58
C GLU A 20 0.81 -32.89 -18.86
N ALA A 21 1.50 -32.63 -17.75
CA ALA A 21 1.41 -31.37 -17.05
C ALA A 21 1.63 -30.22 -18.06
N PRO A 22 0.80 -29.16 -18.06
CA PRO A 22 0.97 -28.07 -18.99
C PRO A 22 2.36 -27.47 -18.80
N THR A 23 3.18 -27.53 -19.85
CA THR A 23 4.49 -26.88 -19.88
C THR A 23 4.33 -25.41 -19.52
N PRO A 24 5.16 -24.83 -18.64
CA PRO A 24 5.08 -23.41 -18.33
C PRO A 24 5.26 -22.64 -19.64
N VAL A 25 4.21 -21.96 -20.08
CA VAL A 25 4.34 -21.02 -21.20
C VAL A 25 5.25 -19.91 -20.68
N GLU A 26 6.54 -19.97 -21.02
CA GLU A 26 7.47 -18.86 -20.85
C GLU A 26 6.87 -17.68 -21.61
N ARG A 27 6.16 -16.82 -20.89
CA ARG A 27 5.60 -15.59 -21.42
C ARG A 27 6.79 -14.67 -21.65
N ARG A 28 7.47 -14.83 -22.79
CA ARG A 28 8.58 -14.00 -23.24
C ARG A 28 8.11 -12.55 -23.13
N ARG A 29 8.60 -11.81 -22.13
CA ARG A 29 8.32 -10.37 -21.95
C ARG A 29 8.82 -9.68 -23.21
N ARG A 30 7.94 -9.53 -24.21
CA ARG A 30 8.17 -8.61 -25.32
C ARG A 30 8.10 -7.23 -24.70
N ILE A 31 9.27 -6.66 -24.40
CA ILE A 31 9.35 -5.26 -23.97
C ILE A 31 8.70 -4.47 -25.10
N SER A 32 7.54 -3.85 -24.82
CA SER A 32 6.84 -3.06 -25.83
C SER A 32 7.74 -1.88 -26.20
N PHE A 33 7.70 -1.46 -27.47
CA PHE A 33 8.45 -0.28 -27.91
C PHE A 33 8.11 0.95 -27.04
N ASN A 34 6.86 1.07 -26.61
CA ASN A 34 6.41 2.10 -25.67
C ASN A 34 7.11 1.97 -24.30
N ALA A 35 7.24 0.76 -23.74
CA ALA A 35 7.96 0.56 -22.48
C ALA A 35 9.46 0.90 -22.58
N LEU A 36 10.09 0.65 -23.74
CA LEU A 36 11.47 1.09 -23.99
C LEU A 36 11.57 2.61 -24.11
N LEU A 37 10.64 3.24 -24.82
CA LEU A 37 10.60 4.68 -25.00
C LEU A 37 10.34 5.40 -23.67
N ASP A 38 9.38 4.91 -22.88
CA ASP A 38 9.10 5.38 -21.54
C ASP A 38 10.32 5.23 -20.63
N GLY A 39 11.01 4.08 -20.69
CA GLY A 39 12.25 3.84 -19.97
C GLY A 39 13.36 4.83 -20.37
N PHE A 40 13.53 5.09 -21.67
CA PHE A 40 14.50 6.06 -22.17
C PHE A 40 14.20 7.48 -21.68
N PHE A 41 12.98 7.98 -21.88
CA PHE A 41 12.60 9.33 -21.44
C PHE A 41 12.68 9.47 -19.94
N PHE A 42 12.38 8.40 -19.19
CA PHE A 42 12.50 8.37 -17.74
C PHE A 42 13.96 8.53 -17.29
N VAL A 43 14.89 7.77 -17.87
CA VAL A 43 16.33 7.89 -17.58
C VAL A 43 16.87 9.25 -18.01
N TYR A 44 16.52 9.71 -19.22
CA TYR A 44 16.93 11.02 -19.72
C TYR A 44 16.44 12.16 -18.83
N ALA A 45 15.16 12.13 -18.41
CA ALA A 45 14.61 13.13 -17.50
C ALA A 45 15.33 13.12 -16.15
N GLY A 46 15.74 11.95 -15.64
CA GLY A 46 16.58 11.85 -14.44
C GLY A 46 17.92 12.55 -14.61
N ILE A 47 18.66 12.25 -15.69
CA ILE A 47 19.96 12.88 -15.99
C ILE A 47 19.82 14.39 -16.17
N ALA A 48 18.82 14.83 -16.96
CA ALA A 48 18.56 16.24 -17.22
C ALA A 48 18.21 17.01 -15.94
N ALA A 49 17.47 16.38 -15.02
CA ALA A 49 17.14 16.98 -13.74
C ALA A 49 18.38 17.12 -12.83
N VAL A 50 19.27 16.11 -12.80
CA VAL A 50 20.56 16.21 -12.08
C VAL A 50 21.43 17.33 -12.67
N TRP A 51 21.50 17.43 -14.00
CA TRP A 51 22.24 18.49 -14.69
C TRP A 51 21.67 19.87 -14.38
N LEU A 52 20.35 20.03 -14.43
CA LEU A 52 19.67 21.27 -14.06
C LEU A 52 19.98 21.64 -12.61
N ALA A 53 19.88 20.69 -11.69
CA ALA A 53 20.22 20.90 -10.29
C ALA A 53 21.67 21.41 -10.14
N TRP A 54 22.63 20.76 -10.79
CA TRP A 54 24.03 21.20 -10.80
C TRP A 54 24.20 22.64 -11.28
N LEU A 55 23.59 23.00 -12.41
CA LEU A 55 23.63 24.37 -12.93
C LEU A 55 23.05 25.38 -11.95
N VAL A 56 21.89 25.11 -11.35
CA VAL A 56 21.30 26.04 -10.38
C VAL A 56 22.21 26.18 -9.17
N PHE A 57 22.81 25.09 -8.68
CA PHE A 57 23.74 25.13 -7.55
C PHE A 57 24.99 25.99 -7.86
N THR A 58 25.63 25.80 -9.01
CA THR A 58 26.84 26.56 -9.36
C THR A 58 26.56 28.04 -9.60
N GLU A 59 25.44 28.37 -10.22
CA GLU A 59 25.05 29.76 -10.52
C GLU A 59 24.53 30.50 -9.27
N SER A 60 24.00 29.78 -8.26
CA SER A 60 23.44 30.41 -7.04
C SER A 60 24.46 31.27 -6.27
N PHE A 61 25.77 31.01 -6.41
CA PHE A 61 26.83 31.77 -5.75
C PHE A 61 27.13 33.13 -6.38
N ALA A 62 26.61 33.42 -7.58
CA ALA A 62 26.87 34.67 -8.30
C ALA A 62 25.85 35.80 -7.99
N PHE A 63 24.70 35.49 -7.37
CA PHE A 63 23.50 36.35 -7.43
C PHE A 63 23.09 37.07 -6.13
N GLY A 64 23.93 37.14 -5.09
CA GLY A 64 23.60 37.90 -3.86
C GLY A 64 22.28 37.43 -3.21
N TRP A 65 21.37 38.34 -2.82
CA TRP A 65 20.08 37.99 -2.20
C TRP A 65 19.14 37.17 -3.09
N PHE A 66 19.25 37.27 -4.43
CA PHE A 66 18.53 36.38 -5.34
C PHE A 66 19.00 34.92 -5.23
N GLY A 67 20.20 34.68 -4.68
CA GLY A 67 20.71 33.36 -4.35
C GLY A 67 19.79 32.58 -3.41
N ILE A 68 19.02 33.24 -2.54
CA ILE A 68 18.02 32.56 -1.67
C ILE A 68 16.88 32.00 -2.52
N LEU A 69 16.35 32.77 -3.47
CA LEU A 69 15.29 32.31 -4.36
C LEU A 69 15.78 31.15 -5.25
N PHE A 70 17.00 31.26 -5.77
CA PHE A 70 17.63 30.18 -6.53
C PHE A 70 17.87 28.94 -5.67
N PHE A 71 18.29 29.09 -4.42
CA PHE A 71 18.45 27.98 -3.50
C PHE A 71 17.12 27.26 -3.23
N VAL A 72 16.04 28.02 -3.00
CA VAL A 72 14.70 27.43 -2.82
C VAL A 72 14.24 26.74 -4.10
N ALA A 73 14.44 27.34 -5.27
CA ALA A 73 14.10 26.72 -6.55
C ALA A 73 14.91 25.45 -6.81
N PHE A 74 16.22 25.47 -6.53
CA PHE A 74 17.09 24.30 -6.59
C PHE A 74 16.60 23.20 -5.66
N TRP A 75 16.31 23.53 -4.41
CA TRP A 75 15.78 22.57 -3.43
C TRP A 75 14.48 21.94 -3.93
N LEU A 76 13.55 22.73 -4.47
CA LEU A 76 12.29 22.21 -5.02
C LEU A 76 12.53 21.25 -6.19
N VAL A 77 13.40 21.60 -7.13
CA VAL A 77 13.76 20.72 -8.27
C VAL A 77 14.44 19.44 -7.76
N LEU A 78 15.42 19.57 -6.87
CA LEU A 78 16.16 18.43 -6.35
C LEU A 78 15.26 17.46 -5.56
N ALA A 79 14.52 17.98 -4.58
CA ALA A 79 13.72 17.19 -3.64
C ALA A 79 12.46 16.59 -4.26
N TYR A 80 11.81 17.29 -5.20
CA TYR A 80 10.49 16.87 -5.73
C TYR A 80 10.54 16.38 -7.19
N LEU A 81 11.66 16.55 -7.91
CA LEU A 81 11.79 16.07 -9.29
C LEU A 81 12.97 15.12 -9.50
N VAL A 82 14.15 15.44 -8.98
CA VAL A 82 15.39 14.69 -9.24
C VAL A 82 15.45 13.43 -8.38
N LEU A 83 15.40 13.59 -7.05
CA LEU A 83 15.53 12.50 -6.09
C LEU A 83 14.44 11.43 -6.27
N PRO A 84 13.14 11.77 -6.40
CA PRO A 84 12.08 10.80 -6.71
C PRO A 84 12.36 9.94 -7.94
N ARG A 85 12.83 10.57 -9.04
CA ARG A 85 13.18 9.85 -10.26
C ARG A 85 14.37 8.93 -10.06
N LEU A 86 15.41 9.41 -9.40
CA LEU A 86 16.59 8.60 -9.12
C LEU A 86 16.24 7.39 -8.25
N HIS A 87 15.46 7.57 -7.18
CA HIS A 87 14.97 6.49 -6.34
C HIS A 87 14.17 5.47 -7.15
N ARG A 88 13.29 5.91 -8.04
CA ARG A 88 12.52 5.01 -8.90
C ARG A 88 13.39 4.23 -9.88
N ILE A 89 14.48 4.79 -10.40
CA ILE A 89 15.47 4.01 -11.18
C ILE A 89 16.14 2.97 -10.29
N LEU A 90 16.68 3.39 -9.15
CA LEU A 90 17.46 2.50 -8.29
C LEU A 90 16.59 1.36 -7.72
N THR A 91 15.37 1.65 -7.28
CA THR A 91 14.46 0.68 -6.68
C THR A 91 14.07 -0.43 -7.65
N THR A 92 14.02 -0.16 -8.96
CA THR A 92 13.77 -1.23 -9.96
C THR A 92 14.88 -2.29 -10.00
N ILE A 93 16.06 -1.98 -9.47
CA ILE A 93 17.21 -2.89 -9.43
C ILE A 93 17.22 -3.71 -8.14
N TYR A 94 16.94 -3.09 -6.98
CA TYR A 94 17.14 -3.74 -5.68
C TYR A 94 15.86 -4.08 -4.91
N VAL A 95 14.71 -3.47 -5.25
CA VAL A 95 13.43 -3.82 -4.61
C VAL A 95 12.77 -4.93 -5.43
N PRO A 96 12.63 -6.14 -4.89
CA PRO A 96 12.01 -7.25 -5.61
C PRO A 96 10.58 -6.91 -6.02
N ASP A 97 9.97 -7.55 -7.01
CA ASP A 97 8.57 -7.30 -7.43
C ASP A 97 7.54 -8.21 -6.72
N TYR A 98 7.98 -9.14 -5.87
CA TYR A 98 7.11 -9.99 -5.05
C TYR A 98 6.75 -9.37 -3.69
N PHE A 99 5.77 -9.98 -3.01
CA PHE A 99 5.28 -9.55 -1.69
C PHE A 99 6.31 -9.84 -0.58
N ILE A 100 6.64 -8.81 0.21
CA ILE A 100 7.61 -8.90 1.32
C ILE A 100 7.07 -8.28 2.62
N GLY A 101 5.75 -8.20 2.78
CA GLY A 101 5.14 -7.58 3.98
C GLY A 101 5.33 -6.05 4.06
N ARG A 102 5.65 -5.40 2.94
CA ARG A 102 5.87 -3.94 2.85
C ARG A 102 5.14 -3.38 1.63
N ALA A 103 4.40 -2.29 1.83
CA ALA A 103 3.90 -1.48 0.72
C ALA A 103 5.04 -0.69 0.07
N ARG A 104 4.80 -0.08 -1.09
CA ARG A 104 5.77 0.77 -1.81
C ARG A 104 5.26 2.18 -2.03
N THR A 105 6.15 3.15 -2.00
CA THR A 105 5.83 4.51 -2.43
C THR A 105 5.75 4.59 -3.96
N SER A 106 5.25 5.71 -4.50
CA SER A 106 5.25 6.00 -5.94
C SER A 106 6.66 5.94 -6.58
N ASP A 107 7.68 6.19 -5.77
CA ASP A 107 9.08 6.19 -6.18
C ASP A 107 9.75 4.83 -5.99
N GLY A 108 8.98 3.80 -5.65
CA GLY A 108 9.42 2.41 -5.50
C GLY A 108 10.12 2.09 -4.17
N LEU A 109 10.26 3.04 -3.26
CA LEU A 109 10.85 2.82 -1.95
C LEU A 109 9.92 1.97 -1.08
N LEU A 110 10.50 1.22 -0.12
CA LEU A 110 9.72 0.46 0.86
C LEU A 110 8.96 1.42 1.77
N GLY A 111 7.65 1.51 1.57
CA GLY A 111 6.71 2.29 2.37
C GLY A 111 6.34 1.55 3.65
N ASP A 112 5.08 1.65 4.05
CA ASP A 112 4.61 1.17 5.35
C ASP A 112 4.58 -0.38 5.44
N PRO A 113 4.80 -0.94 6.65
CA PRO A 113 4.56 -2.37 6.93
C PRO A 113 3.11 -2.77 6.66
N VAL A 114 2.93 -3.94 6.07
CA VAL A 114 1.64 -4.63 6.13
C VAL A 114 1.60 -5.33 7.50
N ASN A 115 0.85 -4.76 8.44
CA ASN A 115 0.83 -5.16 9.85
C ASN A 115 -0.53 -5.61 10.36
N LEU A 116 -1.57 -5.64 9.52
CA LEU A 116 -2.84 -6.28 9.84
C LEU A 116 -3.57 -6.75 8.57
N ALA A 117 -4.55 -7.63 8.74
CA ALA A 117 -5.39 -8.14 7.67
C ALA A 117 -6.85 -8.21 8.11
N PHE A 118 -7.77 -8.28 7.15
CA PHE A 118 -9.20 -8.41 7.44
C PHE A 118 -9.83 -9.47 6.56
N ASP A 119 -10.76 -10.20 7.16
CA ASP A 119 -11.64 -11.17 6.48
C ASP A 119 -13.07 -10.61 6.49
N GLY A 120 -13.76 -10.66 5.35
CA GLY A 120 -15.07 -10.05 5.14
C GLY A 120 -15.16 -9.24 3.83
N ASP A 121 -16.40 -9.04 3.37
CA ASP A 121 -16.63 -8.23 2.17
C ASP A 121 -16.36 -6.73 2.42
N GLU A 122 -16.20 -5.97 1.33
CA GLU A 122 -15.92 -4.53 1.37
C GLU A 122 -16.96 -3.76 2.21
N ALA A 123 -18.23 -4.15 2.12
CA ALA A 123 -19.32 -3.51 2.84
C ALA A 123 -19.21 -3.72 4.36
N SER A 124 -18.86 -4.92 4.79
CA SER A 124 -18.67 -5.29 6.19
C SER A 124 -17.46 -4.58 6.78
N LEU A 125 -16.36 -4.50 6.01
CA LEU A 125 -15.17 -3.74 6.39
C LEU A 125 -15.47 -2.25 6.54
N HIS A 126 -16.18 -1.65 5.58
CA HIS A 126 -16.60 -0.25 5.69
C HIS A 126 -17.49 0.00 6.90
N ALA A 127 -18.44 -0.90 7.18
CA ALA A 127 -19.33 -0.80 8.33
C ALA A 127 -18.55 -0.92 9.66
N ALA A 128 -17.61 -1.86 9.74
CA ALA A 128 -16.77 -2.08 10.92
C ALA A 128 -15.92 -0.85 11.25
N MET A 129 -15.26 -0.28 10.24
CA MET A 129 -14.44 0.93 10.39
C MET A 129 -15.28 2.15 10.78
N ALA A 130 -16.44 2.35 10.15
CA ALA A 130 -17.33 3.46 10.47
C ALA A 130 -17.88 3.36 11.91
N ARG A 131 -18.31 2.17 12.35
CA ARG A 131 -18.74 1.92 13.73
C ARG A 131 -17.61 2.18 14.74
N ALA A 132 -16.37 1.89 14.37
CA ALA A 132 -15.18 2.14 15.16
C ALA A 132 -14.73 3.62 15.16
N GLY A 133 -15.49 4.52 14.54
CA GLY A 133 -15.21 5.96 14.55
C GLY A 133 -14.05 6.36 13.65
N TRP A 134 -13.75 5.56 12.62
CA TRP A 134 -12.78 5.90 11.59
C TRP A 134 -13.44 6.61 10.42
N THR A 135 -12.81 7.67 9.94
CA THR A 135 -13.28 8.48 8.81
C THR A 135 -12.56 8.05 7.54
N ARG A 136 -13.30 7.74 6.47
CA ARG A 136 -12.70 7.42 5.18
C ARG A 136 -12.00 8.67 4.62
N ALA A 137 -10.76 8.53 4.16
CA ALA A 137 -10.04 9.59 3.48
C ALA A 137 -10.59 9.79 2.06
N ASP A 138 -10.64 11.04 1.59
CA ASP A 138 -11.01 11.37 0.22
C ASP A 138 -9.95 10.84 -0.75
N ASP A 139 -10.40 10.42 -1.94
CA ASP A 139 -9.48 10.07 -3.02
C ASP A 139 -8.69 11.29 -3.48
N VAL A 140 -7.47 11.06 -3.99
CA VAL A 140 -6.63 12.11 -4.58
C VAL A 140 -7.26 12.56 -5.90
N THR A 141 -8.01 13.66 -5.86
CA THR A 141 -8.68 14.29 -7.01
C THR A 141 -8.28 15.76 -7.09
N GLY A 142 -8.55 16.42 -8.23
CA GLY A 142 -8.33 17.86 -8.34
C GLY A 142 -9.13 18.67 -7.30
N ALA A 143 -10.33 18.17 -6.94
CA ALA A 143 -11.19 18.80 -5.93
C ALA A 143 -10.61 18.65 -4.51
N SER A 144 -10.18 17.45 -4.12
CA SER A 144 -9.56 17.25 -2.80
C SER A 144 -8.20 17.95 -2.70
N SER A 145 -7.43 18.02 -3.78
CA SER A 145 -6.18 18.80 -3.85
C SER A 145 -6.43 20.30 -3.63
N TRP A 146 -7.46 20.87 -4.25
CA TRP A 146 -7.87 22.26 -4.01
C TRP A 146 -8.35 22.46 -2.56
N ARG A 147 -9.07 21.48 -2.01
CA ARG A 147 -9.54 21.50 -0.63
C ARG A 147 -8.37 21.51 0.37
N ILE A 148 -7.32 20.71 0.15
CA ILE A 148 -6.05 20.76 0.91
C ILE A 148 -5.44 22.16 0.89
N ILE A 149 -5.31 22.76 -0.31
CA ILE A 149 -4.73 24.11 -0.45
C ILE A 149 -5.57 25.13 0.34
N SER A 150 -6.90 25.07 0.17
CA SER A 150 -7.82 25.99 0.85
C SER A 150 -7.83 25.81 2.38
N SER A 151 -7.80 24.58 2.90
CA SER A 151 -7.80 24.29 4.34
C SER A 151 -6.49 24.73 4.98
N THR A 152 -5.36 24.56 4.29
CA THR A 152 -4.03 25.01 4.73
C THR A 152 -3.96 26.54 4.83
N ILE A 153 -4.47 27.26 3.82
CA ILE A 153 -4.51 28.73 3.83
C ILE A 153 -5.46 29.25 4.92
N THR A 154 -6.62 28.60 5.08
CA THR A 154 -7.66 29.01 6.05
C THR A 154 -7.43 28.48 7.46
N ARG A 155 -6.37 27.67 7.68
CA ARG A 155 -6.04 27.01 8.95
C ARG A 155 -7.21 26.21 9.55
N ARG A 156 -8.02 25.58 8.69
CA ARG A 156 -9.10 24.68 9.10
C ARG A 156 -8.61 23.24 9.06
N SER A 157 -9.11 22.40 9.97
CA SER A 157 -8.85 20.96 9.87
C SER A 157 -9.55 20.40 8.62
N TYR A 158 -8.88 19.47 7.95
CA TYR A 158 -9.43 18.68 6.86
C TYR A 158 -9.26 17.21 7.24
N ASP A 159 -10.31 16.69 7.86
CA ASP A 159 -10.30 15.37 8.49
C ASP A 159 -10.44 14.25 7.46
N GLU A 160 -10.79 14.57 6.20
CA GLU A 160 -10.82 13.62 5.08
C GLU A 160 -9.63 13.80 4.11
N ALA A 161 -8.57 14.52 4.50
CA ALA A 161 -7.45 14.82 3.61
C ALA A 161 -6.87 13.54 2.95
N PRO A 162 -6.67 13.54 1.62
CA PRO A 162 -6.07 12.41 0.91
C PRO A 162 -4.69 12.05 1.44
N VAL A 163 -4.42 10.75 1.55
CA VAL A 163 -3.10 10.22 1.91
C VAL A 163 -2.27 9.94 0.66
N SER A 164 -0.95 10.08 0.77
CA SER A 164 -0.03 9.69 -0.30
C SER A 164 -0.26 8.24 -0.74
N PRO A 165 -0.21 7.95 -2.05
CA PRO A 165 -0.49 6.63 -2.57
C PRO A 165 0.61 5.63 -2.13
N LEU A 166 0.17 4.47 -1.67
CA LEU A 166 1.01 3.33 -1.42
C LEU A 166 0.55 2.15 -2.28
N PHE A 167 1.52 1.36 -2.70
CA PHE A 167 1.32 0.31 -3.68
C PHE A 167 1.58 -1.06 -3.05
N LEU A 168 0.63 -1.97 -3.23
CA LEU A 168 0.75 -3.39 -2.94
C LEU A 168 0.20 -4.16 -4.14
N PHE A 169 0.79 -5.31 -4.47
CA PHE A 169 0.40 -6.09 -5.66
C PHE A 169 0.48 -5.29 -6.99
N GLY A 170 1.34 -4.26 -7.05
CA GLY A 170 1.46 -3.39 -8.21
C GLY A 170 0.29 -2.43 -8.42
N ARG A 171 -0.62 -2.29 -7.45
CA ARG A 171 -1.76 -1.37 -7.50
C ARG A 171 -1.81 -0.47 -6.27
N GLN A 172 -2.41 0.71 -6.45
CA GLN A 172 -2.66 1.65 -5.35
C GLN A 172 -3.63 1.03 -4.34
N GLN A 173 -3.61 1.51 -3.09
CA GLN A 173 -4.61 1.14 -2.09
C GLN A 173 -6.03 1.37 -2.60
N ASP A 174 -6.97 0.50 -2.22
CA ASP A 174 -8.38 0.63 -2.59
C ASP A 174 -9.05 1.76 -1.79
N PHE A 175 -8.72 1.87 -0.49
CA PHE A 175 -9.18 2.95 0.37
C PHE A 175 -8.25 3.14 1.57
N ALA A 176 -8.41 4.29 2.23
CA ALA A 176 -7.73 4.64 3.45
C ALA A 176 -8.70 5.24 4.46
N TYR A 177 -8.41 5.04 5.73
CA TYR A 177 -9.14 5.58 6.87
C TYR A 177 -8.21 6.38 7.76
N GLN A 178 -8.77 7.37 8.43
CA GLN A 178 -8.07 8.18 9.41
C GLN A 178 -8.91 8.47 10.64
N GLN A 179 -8.23 8.66 11.76
CA GLN A 179 -8.83 9.10 13.02
C GLN A 179 -7.94 10.18 13.64
N GLU A 180 -8.50 11.39 13.77
CA GLU A 180 -7.76 12.54 14.29
C GLU A 180 -7.65 12.49 15.81
N VAL A 181 -6.46 12.80 16.34
CA VAL A 181 -6.23 12.86 17.78
C VAL A 181 -6.47 14.27 18.30
N ALA A 182 -7.51 14.42 19.12
CA ALA A 182 -7.78 15.62 19.92
C ALA A 182 -7.79 16.94 19.14
N GLY A 183 -8.28 16.95 17.90
CA GLY A 183 -8.36 18.15 17.07
C GLY A 183 -7.01 18.62 16.50
N ASN A 184 -5.99 17.76 16.50
CA ASN A 184 -4.66 18.08 15.98
C ASN A 184 -4.43 17.39 14.63
N PRO A 185 -4.43 18.13 13.50
CA PRO A 185 -4.24 17.54 12.18
C PRO A 185 -2.83 16.98 11.93
N ALA A 186 -1.85 17.33 12.76
CA ALA A 186 -0.50 16.78 12.68
C ALA A 186 -0.35 15.43 13.42
N LYS A 187 -1.40 14.98 14.11
CA LYS A 187 -1.41 13.72 14.86
C LYS A 187 -2.64 12.88 14.50
N ARG A 188 -2.41 11.84 13.72
CA ARG A 188 -3.50 11.09 13.10
C ARG A 188 -3.15 9.62 13.01
N HIS A 189 -4.12 8.80 13.38
CA HIS A 189 -4.11 7.37 13.11
C HIS A 189 -4.51 7.17 11.66
N HIS A 190 -3.84 6.27 10.95
CA HIS A 190 -4.11 6.02 9.54
C HIS A 190 -3.99 4.53 9.24
N VAL A 191 -4.93 4.02 8.44
CA VAL A 191 -4.85 2.66 7.91
C VAL A 191 -5.23 2.64 6.44
N ARG A 192 -4.46 1.93 5.63
CA ARG A 192 -4.70 1.74 4.19
C ARG A 192 -5.02 0.28 3.93
N PHE A 193 -5.89 0.02 2.96
CA PHE A 193 -6.38 -1.32 2.63
C PHE A 193 -6.14 -1.67 1.17
N TRP A 194 -5.81 -2.94 0.94
CA TRP A 194 -5.69 -3.55 -0.37
C TRP A 194 -6.45 -4.87 -0.36
N HIS A 195 -7.44 -5.01 -1.24
CA HIS A 195 -8.06 -6.31 -1.53
C HIS A 195 -6.98 -7.27 -2.04
N THR A 196 -6.97 -8.50 -1.54
CA THR A 196 -6.03 -9.52 -2.02
C THR A 196 -6.46 -10.04 -3.38
N PRO A 197 -5.53 -10.38 -4.30
CA PRO A 197 -5.92 -10.98 -5.56
C PRO A 197 -6.58 -12.35 -5.35
N ASP A 198 -7.54 -12.71 -6.21
CA ASP A 198 -8.23 -13.99 -6.13
C ASP A 198 -7.25 -15.18 -6.09
N GLY A 199 -7.45 -16.08 -5.13
CA GLY A 199 -6.63 -17.26 -4.95
C GLY A 199 -5.21 -17.00 -4.42
N TRP A 200 -4.84 -15.73 -4.16
CA TRP A 200 -3.55 -15.38 -3.56
C TRP A 200 -3.46 -15.87 -2.12
N LEU A 201 -2.25 -16.22 -1.69
CA LEU A 201 -1.95 -16.77 -0.38
C LEU A 201 -0.87 -15.94 0.29
N LEU A 202 -1.07 -15.67 1.58
CA LEU A 202 -0.01 -15.15 2.43
C LEU A 202 1.16 -16.15 2.48
N PRO A 203 2.39 -15.68 2.78
CA PRO A 203 3.43 -16.55 3.31
C PRO A 203 2.84 -17.45 4.43
N GLY A 204 3.06 -18.75 4.34
CA GLY A 204 2.44 -19.74 5.24
C GLY A 204 1.10 -20.32 4.78
N GLY A 205 0.51 -19.80 3.69
CA GLY A 205 -0.62 -20.44 3.00
C GLY A 205 -2.02 -20.04 3.48
N ARG A 206 -2.15 -19.04 4.37
CA ARG A 206 -3.46 -18.50 4.78
C ARG A 206 -4.02 -17.56 3.71
N ARG A 207 -5.33 -17.61 3.49
CA ARG A 207 -6.06 -16.62 2.71
C ARG A 207 -6.55 -15.51 3.62
N VAL A 208 -6.52 -14.28 3.11
CA VAL A 208 -7.17 -13.13 3.73
C VAL A 208 -7.84 -12.32 2.64
N ASP A 209 -8.97 -11.67 2.91
CA ASP A 209 -9.67 -10.86 1.91
C ASP A 209 -8.99 -9.50 1.70
N TRP A 210 -8.44 -8.92 2.77
CA TRP A 210 -7.78 -7.63 2.75
C TRP A 210 -6.46 -7.65 3.50
N LEU A 211 -5.46 -6.98 2.93
CA LEU A 211 -4.24 -6.60 3.62
C LEU A 211 -4.28 -5.12 3.97
N ALA A 212 -3.71 -4.77 5.12
CA ALA A 212 -3.70 -3.40 5.59
C ALA A 212 -2.37 -2.97 6.21
N ALA A 213 -2.13 -1.67 6.14
CA ALA A 213 -0.97 -1.00 6.70
C ALA A 213 -1.45 0.14 7.59
N GLY A 214 -1.33 -0.05 8.91
CA GLY A 214 -1.64 0.92 9.96
C GLY A 214 -0.39 1.67 10.40
N THR A 215 -0.46 3.01 10.41
CA THR A 215 0.63 3.89 10.88
C THR A 215 0.10 5.10 11.63
N PHE A 216 0.78 5.49 12.72
CA PHE A 216 0.46 6.72 13.44
C PHE A 216 1.38 7.86 12.99
N ASP A 217 0.79 8.95 12.49
CA ASP A 217 1.52 10.18 12.25
C ASP A 217 1.66 10.96 13.55
N ARG A 218 2.89 11.25 13.97
CA ARG A 218 3.17 11.96 15.24
C ARG A 218 3.46 13.45 15.08
N ALA A 219 3.89 13.87 13.89
CA ALA A 219 4.21 15.26 13.57
C ALA A 219 4.38 15.47 12.05
N VAL A 220 4.36 16.73 11.59
CA VAL A 220 4.89 17.11 10.27
C VAL A 220 6.34 17.57 10.44
N GLY A 221 7.23 17.14 9.54
CA GLY A 221 8.65 17.48 9.62
C GLY A 221 9.39 17.40 8.30
N PHE A 222 10.62 17.91 8.30
CA PHE A 222 11.53 17.78 7.16
C PHE A 222 12.21 16.41 7.19
N SER A 223 12.16 15.67 6.08
CA SER A 223 12.94 14.44 5.92
C SER A 223 14.32 14.76 5.35
N LEU A 224 15.37 14.41 6.09
CA LEU A 224 16.74 14.49 5.60
C LEU A 224 17.05 13.45 4.50
N PHE A 225 16.19 12.44 4.33
CA PHE A 225 16.37 11.39 3.32
C PHE A 225 15.82 11.81 1.96
N THR A 226 14.65 12.45 1.93
CA THR A 226 14.02 12.87 0.68
C THR A 226 14.18 14.37 0.41
N LEU A 227 14.64 15.13 1.41
CA LEU A 227 14.64 16.59 1.43
C LEU A 227 13.23 17.18 1.30
N GLN A 228 12.18 16.41 1.60
CA GLN A 228 10.78 16.85 1.49
C GLN A 228 10.19 17.15 2.88
N ILE A 229 9.11 17.93 2.89
CA ILE A 229 8.25 18.06 4.06
C ILE A 229 7.27 16.89 4.03
N THR A 230 7.29 16.07 5.07
CA THR A 230 6.46 14.86 5.18
C THR A 230 5.92 14.70 6.59
N HIS A 231 4.88 13.90 6.73
CA HIS A 231 4.49 13.38 8.02
C HIS A 231 5.57 12.45 8.56
N LYS A 232 5.77 12.51 9.87
CA LYS A 232 6.64 11.67 10.66
C LYS A 232 5.79 10.57 11.26
N ILE A 233 6.09 9.34 10.89
CA ILE A 233 5.42 8.16 11.44
C ILE A 233 6.10 7.78 12.77
N ASP A 234 5.31 7.29 13.72
CA ASP A 234 5.82 6.73 14.96
C ASP A 234 6.62 5.46 14.71
N ALA A 235 7.66 5.24 15.51
CA ALA A 235 8.56 4.14 15.28
C ALA A 235 7.94 2.80 15.65
N ASP A 236 7.05 2.79 16.65
CA ASP A 236 6.39 1.57 17.11
C ASP A 236 5.06 1.39 16.36
N ILE A 237 5.12 0.63 15.26
CA ILE A 237 3.94 0.42 14.41
C ILE A 237 2.97 -0.60 15.00
N ASP A 238 3.40 -1.38 16.00
CA ASP A 238 2.56 -2.38 16.65
C ASP A 238 1.57 -1.70 17.59
N ILE A 239 1.96 -0.60 18.24
CA ILE A 239 1.03 0.24 19.02
C ILE A 239 -0.13 0.72 18.15
N GLU A 240 0.15 1.16 16.93
CA GLU A 240 -0.90 1.61 16.02
C GLU A 240 -1.77 0.45 15.51
N ARG A 241 -1.13 -0.66 15.14
CA ARG A 241 -1.82 -1.90 14.75
C ARG A 241 -2.82 -2.31 15.83
N ASP A 242 -2.37 -2.36 17.07
CA ASP A 242 -3.17 -2.78 18.21
C ASP A 242 -4.29 -1.77 18.50
N HIS A 243 -4.04 -0.46 18.35
CA HIS A 243 -5.09 0.57 18.42
C HIS A 243 -6.20 0.35 17.36
N ILE A 244 -5.83 0.03 16.12
CA ILE A 244 -6.81 -0.26 15.06
C ILE A 244 -7.64 -1.50 15.44
N VAL A 245 -6.97 -2.59 15.84
CA VAL A 245 -7.65 -3.83 16.23
C VAL A 245 -8.59 -3.58 17.42
N ASP A 246 -8.12 -2.91 18.47
CA ASP A 246 -8.88 -2.64 19.68
C ASP A 246 -10.11 -1.77 19.41
N THR A 247 -9.96 -0.71 18.60
CA THR A 247 -11.10 0.15 18.24
C THR A 247 -12.15 -0.59 17.42
N VAL A 248 -11.74 -1.45 16.50
CA VAL A 248 -12.66 -2.28 15.70
C VAL A 248 -13.38 -3.30 16.57
N ILE A 249 -12.67 -4.05 17.42
CA ILE A 249 -13.27 -5.08 18.28
C ILE A 249 -14.20 -4.46 19.34
N ALA A 250 -13.82 -3.32 19.92
CA ALA A 250 -14.64 -2.64 20.91
C ALA A 250 -15.98 -2.15 20.31
N ALA A 251 -15.96 -1.70 19.06
CA ALA A 251 -17.16 -1.19 18.38
C ALA A 251 -18.01 -2.27 17.70
N ASN A 252 -17.45 -3.46 17.47
CA ASN A 252 -18.09 -4.54 16.71
C ASN A 252 -18.07 -5.85 17.53
N PRO A 253 -19.10 -6.13 18.34
CA PRO A 253 -19.17 -7.35 19.16
C PRO A 253 -19.17 -8.65 18.33
N GLU A 254 -19.54 -8.56 17.05
CA GLU A 254 -19.51 -9.67 16.11
C GLU A 254 -18.10 -10.01 15.60
N ALA A 255 -17.17 -9.06 15.64
CA ALA A 255 -15.84 -9.21 15.07
C ALA A 255 -14.96 -10.16 15.91
N ARG A 256 -14.02 -10.83 15.26
CA ARG A 256 -13.07 -11.76 15.90
C ARG A 256 -11.66 -11.47 15.41
N VAL A 257 -10.66 -11.86 16.20
CA VAL A 257 -9.25 -11.71 15.82
C VAL A 257 -8.58 -13.08 15.87
N ASP A 258 -7.89 -13.41 14.79
CA ASP A 258 -6.99 -14.55 14.68
C ASP A 258 -5.57 -14.02 14.47
N LEU A 259 -4.61 -14.42 15.30
CA LEU A 259 -3.25 -13.90 15.25
C LEU A 259 -2.35 -14.86 14.45
N LEU A 260 -1.77 -14.36 13.36
CA LEU A 260 -0.68 -15.05 12.69
C LEU A 260 0.63 -14.62 13.33
N ALA A 261 1.04 -15.38 14.35
CA ALA A 261 2.34 -15.23 14.98
C ALA A 261 3.47 -15.47 13.96
N ASP A 262 4.55 -14.70 14.08
CA ASP A 262 5.75 -14.82 13.24
C ASP A 262 5.45 -14.75 11.72
N PHE A 263 4.40 -14.00 11.33
CA PHE A 263 4.04 -13.79 9.92
C PHE A 263 5.23 -13.24 9.12
N SER A 264 5.98 -12.34 9.74
CA SER A 264 7.31 -11.93 9.32
C SER A 264 8.26 -12.02 10.52
N THR A 265 9.56 -12.05 10.26
CA THR A 265 10.53 -11.85 11.34
C THR A 265 10.38 -10.43 11.88
N GLY A 266 10.24 -10.24 13.19
CA GLY A 266 10.30 -8.91 13.78
C GLY A 266 11.57 -8.15 13.34
N TYR A 267 11.43 -6.85 13.06
CA TYR A 267 12.50 -6.08 12.45
C TYR A 267 12.53 -4.61 12.90
N HIS A 268 13.73 -4.03 12.80
CA HIS A 268 13.96 -2.60 12.97
C HIS A 268 14.52 -2.04 11.67
N SER A 269 13.82 -1.09 11.05
CA SER A 269 14.14 -0.60 9.71
C SER A 269 13.77 0.88 9.55
N ARG A 270 13.77 1.36 8.29
CA ARG A 270 13.24 2.68 7.92
C ARG A 270 12.23 2.55 6.77
N ASN A 271 11.25 3.46 6.72
CA ASN A 271 10.38 3.61 5.55
C ASN A 271 11.01 4.52 4.47
N GLY A 272 10.30 4.67 3.34
CA GLY A 272 10.69 5.53 2.23
C GLY A 272 10.80 7.02 2.59
N GLY A 273 10.14 7.46 3.67
CA GLY A 273 10.31 8.80 4.25
C GLY A 273 11.54 8.94 5.14
N GLY A 274 12.22 7.83 5.45
CA GLY A 274 13.38 7.77 6.32
C GLY A 274 13.06 7.65 7.81
N ASP A 275 11.80 7.47 8.19
CA ASP A 275 11.41 7.31 9.59
C ASP A 275 11.71 5.89 10.07
N THR A 276 12.14 5.76 11.33
CA THR A 276 12.44 4.47 11.95
C THR A 276 11.14 3.67 12.13
N ILE A 277 11.22 2.35 11.97
CA ILE A 277 10.11 1.41 12.18
C ILE A 277 10.63 0.25 13.03
N SER A 278 9.82 -0.20 13.98
CA SER A 278 9.97 -1.39 14.80
C SER A 278 8.66 -2.18 14.76
N THR A 279 8.76 -3.50 14.60
CA THR A 279 7.62 -4.42 14.68
C THR A 279 8.04 -5.79 15.20
N ASP A 280 7.16 -6.46 15.92
CA ASP A 280 7.27 -7.85 16.37
C ASP A 280 7.16 -8.85 15.20
N GLY A 281 6.55 -8.44 14.09
CA GLY A 281 6.38 -9.23 12.87
C GLY A 281 5.08 -10.03 12.80
N ASP A 282 4.20 -9.93 13.80
CA ASP A 282 2.91 -10.61 13.85
C ASP A 282 1.87 -9.93 12.96
N LEU A 283 0.91 -10.72 12.46
CA LEU A 283 -0.19 -10.24 11.63
C LEU A 283 -1.55 -10.65 12.23
N PRO A 284 -2.21 -9.78 13.01
CA PRO A 284 -3.60 -10.00 13.40
C PRO A 284 -4.51 -9.92 12.18
N VAL A 285 -5.40 -10.90 12.07
CA VAL A 285 -6.46 -10.96 11.08
C VAL A 285 -7.79 -10.71 11.77
N VAL A 286 -8.45 -9.62 11.42
CA VAL A 286 -9.73 -9.23 12.00
C VAL A 286 -10.85 -9.71 11.08
N ASP A 287 -11.62 -10.70 11.54
CA ASP A 287 -12.82 -11.17 10.87
C ASP A 287 -13.98 -10.22 11.18
N VAL A 288 -14.44 -9.52 10.14
CA VAL A 288 -15.57 -8.61 10.16
C VAL A 288 -16.75 -9.12 9.31
N GLY A 289 -16.72 -10.35 8.80
CA GLY A 289 -17.73 -10.87 7.89
C GLY A 289 -19.14 -10.98 8.48
N ALA A 290 -19.28 -10.94 9.80
CA ALA A 290 -20.57 -10.89 10.49
C ALA A 290 -21.08 -9.46 10.76
N VAL A 291 -20.29 -8.42 10.45
CA VAL A 291 -20.64 -7.02 10.67
C VAL A 291 -21.58 -6.54 9.57
N GLN A 292 -22.86 -6.41 9.89
CA GLN A 292 -23.86 -5.98 8.91
C GLN A 292 -23.66 -4.51 8.51
N ALA A 293 -23.53 -4.27 7.21
CA ALA A 293 -23.66 -2.94 6.65
C ALA A 293 -25.09 -2.41 6.88
N ALA A 294 -25.22 -1.14 7.28
CA ALA A 294 -26.54 -0.53 7.38
C ALA A 294 -27.22 -0.56 5.99
N PRO A 295 -28.51 -0.89 5.90
CA PRO A 295 -29.21 -0.88 4.62
C PRO A 295 -29.08 0.51 4.00
N ALA A 296 -28.64 0.57 2.73
CA ALA A 296 -28.52 1.81 2.00
C ALA A 296 -29.88 2.54 2.04
N ALA A 297 -29.89 3.75 2.60
CA ALA A 297 -31.09 4.56 2.64
C ALA A 297 -31.45 4.99 1.21
N GLY A 298 -32.30 4.23 0.51
CA GLY A 298 -32.80 4.68 -0.80
C GLY A 298 -33.28 3.63 -1.80
N GLU A 299 -33.99 2.58 -1.39
CA GLU A 299 -35.03 2.00 -2.27
C GLU A 299 -36.35 1.99 -1.49
N THR A 300 -36.99 3.15 -1.47
CA THR A 300 -38.41 3.21 -1.13
C THR A 300 -39.14 2.53 -2.27
N GLU A 301 -39.50 1.28 -2.03
CA GLU A 301 -40.48 0.50 -2.78
C GLU A 301 -41.69 1.40 -3.09
N VAL A 302 -41.80 1.85 -4.34
CA VAL A 302 -43.00 2.53 -4.83
C VAL A 302 -44.05 1.46 -5.07
N ALA A 303 -44.72 1.06 -4.00
CA ALA A 303 -45.94 0.28 -4.07
C ALA A 303 -47.12 1.23 -4.37
N ARG A 304 -47.55 1.25 -5.64
CA ARG A 304 -48.96 1.15 -6.12
C ARG A 304 -49.11 1.58 -7.58
#